data_AF-A0A9E0RXB1-F1
#
_entry.id   AF-A0A9E0RXB1-F1
#
_cell.length_a   1.000
_cell.length_b   1.000
_cell.length_c   1.000
_cell.angle_alpha   90.00
_cell.angle_beta   90.00
_cell.angle_gamma   90.00
#
_symmetry.space_group_name_H-M   'P 1'
#
loop_
_entity.id
_entity.type
_entity.pdbx_description
1 polymer ?
#
loop_
_entity_poly.entity_id
_entity_poly.type
_entity_poly.pdbx_seq_one_letter_code
_entity_poly.pdbx_strand_id
1 'polypeptide(L)'
;MPDSEASAPHDDAYETDYEIGQDNVEVLGLDVHNPVFFLAASLILAFAGLTLIFPEVAGNYLVTAKTYTLQSFDWLFAITPVIVFVFCIGLMVSPLGRIRLGGAQATPDFKMHSWIAMLFAAGVGIGFMFWGAAEPLAYYSDW
;
A
#
# COMPACT_ATOMS: atom_id res chain seq x y z
N MET A 1 2.38 8.08 34.44
CA MET A 1 2.08 9.46 33.98
C MET A 1 1.69 9.29 32.54
N PRO A 2 0.40 9.28 32.18
CA PRO A 2 0.01 9.09 30.79
C PRO A 2 0.16 10.44 30.08
N ASP A 3 0.95 10.43 29.03
CA ASP A 3 1.23 11.60 28.22
C ASP A 3 -0.06 12.04 27.52
N SER A 4 -0.40 13.32 27.70
CA SER A 4 -1.43 13.99 26.93
C SER A 4 -0.96 14.08 25.49
N GLU A 5 -1.43 13.17 24.63
CA GLU A 5 -1.55 13.48 23.21
C GLU A 5 -2.61 14.57 23.11
N ALA A 6 -2.14 15.81 23.11
CA ALA A 6 -2.95 16.96 22.76
C ALA A 6 -3.44 16.75 21.32
N SER A 7 -4.70 16.30 21.21
CA SER A 7 -5.46 16.34 19.97
C SER A 7 -5.32 17.73 19.36
N ALA A 8 -4.71 17.80 18.17
CA ALA A 8 -4.60 19.05 17.42
C ALA A 8 -6.00 19.68 17.26
N PRO A 9 -6.13 21.02 17.25
CA PRO A 9 -7.42 21.64 17.02
C PRO A 9 -7.88 21.26 15.60
N HIS A 10 -8.89 20.41 15.49
CA HIS A 10 -9.53 20.12 14.22
C HIS A 10 -10.35 21.35 13.84
N ASP A 11 -9.99 21.97 12.72
CA ASP A 11 -10.82 22.99 12.07
C ASP A 11 -11.98 22.21 11.43
N ASP A 12 -13.12 22.18 12.12
CA ASP A 12 -14.33 21.42 11.75
C ASP A 12 -14.94 21.97 10.44
N ALA A 13 -14.31 21.64 9.30
CA ALA A 13 -14.79 22.03 7.98
C ALA A 13 -15.98 21.18 7.49
N TYR A 14 -16.34 20.12 8.22
CA TYR A 14 -17.41 19.18 7.84
C TYR A 14 -18.19 18.72 9.09
N GLU A 15 -19.46 19.11 9.21
CA GLU A 15 -20.40 18.51 10.16
C GLU A 15 -20.79 17.12 9.65
N THR A 16 -20.33 16.07 10.33
CA THR A 16 -20.72 14.69 10.05
C THR A 16 -21.15 14.01 11.34
N ASP A 17 -22.24 13.24 11.32
CA ASP A 17 -22.69 12.42 12.45
C ASP A 17 -21.75 11.24 12.80
N TYR A 18 -20.62 11.12 12.08
CA TYR A 18 -19.65 10.05 12.22
C TYR A 18 -18.56 10.44 13.23
N GLU A 19 -18.43 9.69 14.33
CA GLU A 19 -17.33 9.83 15.29
C GLU A 19 -16.16 8.91 14.89
N ILE A 20 -14.96 9.47 14.80
CA ILE A 20 -13.74 8.71 14.47
C ILE A 20 -13.53 7.63 15.54
N GLY A 21 -13.60 6.36 15.13
CA GLY A 21 -13.43 5.21 16.03
C GLY A 21 -14.73 4.57 16.56
N GLN A 22 -15.91 5.02 16.13
CA GLN A 22 -17.21 4.49 16.57
C GLN A 22 -17.38 2.95 16.40
N ASP A 23 -16.71 2.37 15.42
CA ASP A 23 -16.79 0.93 15.06
C ASP A 23 -15.62 0.11 15.63
N ASN A 24 -14.74 0.76 16.39
CA ASN A 24 -13.57 0.11 16.94
C ASN A 24 -13.85 -0.47 18.33
N VAL A 25 -13.16 -1.56 18.64
CA VAL A 25 -13.21 -2.23 19.94
C VAL A 25 -11.82 -2.23 20.52
N GLU A 26 -11.69 -1.73 21.75
CA GLU A 26 -10.45 -1.81 22.51
C GLU A 26 -10.25 -3.23 23.04
N VAL A 27 -9.36 -3.99 22.37
CA VAL A 27 -8.99 -5.34 22.80
C VAL A 27 -7.54 -5.30 23.28
N LEU A 28 -7.31 -5.60 24.56
CA LEU A 28 -5.96 -5.65 25.16
C LEU A 28 -5.16 -4.33 25.04
N GLY A 29 -5.85 -3.19 24.96
CA GLY A 29 -5.24 -1.86 24.75
C GLY A 29 -4.90 -1.55 23.29
N LEU A 30 -5.30 -2.39 22.34
CA LEU A 30 -5.29 -2.08 20.91
C LEU A 30 -6.67 -1.62 20.46
N ASP A 31 -6.69 -0.49 19.76
CA ASP A 31 -7.87 0.03 19.05
C ASP A 31 -8.04 -0.73 17.73
N VAL A 32 -9.04 -1.63 17.65
CA VAL A 32 -9.22 -2.55 16.51
C VAL A 32 -10.58 -2.37 15.85
N HIS A 33 -10.55 -2.13 14.54
CA HIS A 33 -11.78 -2.10 13.75
C HIS A 33 -12.39 -3.51 13.62
N ASN A 34 -13.49 -3.74 14.32
CA ASN A 34 -14.04 -5.07 14.62
C ASN A 34 -14.36 -5.91 13.37
N PRO A 35 -15.10 -5.42 12.35
CA PRO A 35 -15.47 -6.27 11.21
C PRO A 35 -14.29 -6.59 10.29
N VAL A 36 -13.36 -5.65 10.08
CA VAL A 36 -12.27 -5.81 9.12
C VAL A 36 -11.15 -6.68 9.69
N PHE A 37 -10.78 -6.47 10.95
CA PHE A 37 -9.66 -7.17 11.55
C PHE A 37 -9.89 -8.68 11.64
N PHE A 38 -11.02 -9.12 12.22
CA PHE A 38 -11.28 -10.54 12.40
C PHE A 38 -11.53 -11.26 11.08
N LEU A 39 -12.17 -10.60 10.10
CA LEU A 39 -12.37 -11.17 8.77
C LEU A 39 -11.04 -11.34 8.04
N ALA A 40 -10.20 -10.30 7.98
CA ALA A 40 -8.90 -10.39 7.32
C ALA A 40 -7.99 -11.41 7.99
N ALA A 41 -7.89 -11.39 9.32
CA ALA A 41 -7.06 -12.32 10.08
C ALA A 41 -7.49 -13.78 9.87
N SER A 42 -8.80 -14.06 9.96
CA SER A 42 -9.32 -15.41 9.74
C SER A 42 -9.09 -15.90 8.32
N LEU A 43 -9.28 -15.05 7.30
CA LEU A 43 -9.00 -15.39 5.91
C LEU A 43 -7.52 -15.70 5.67
N ILE A 44 -6.61 -14.89 6.20
CA ILE A 44 -5.16 -15.10 6.05
C ILE A 44 -4.73 -16.40 6.75
N LEU A 45 -5.19 -16.63 7.98
CA LEU A 45 -4.86 -17.85 8.73
C LEU A 45 -5.42 -19.11 8.07
N ALA A 46 -6.66 -19.05 7.56
CA ALA A 46 -7.25 -20.16 6.82
C ALA A 46 -6.48 -20.43 5.51
N PHE A 47 -6.15 -19.40 4.74
CA PHE A 47 -5.38 -19.53 3.50
C PHE A 47 -3.99 -20.12 3.75
N ALA A 48 -3.26 -19.61 4.74
CA ALA A 48 -1.95 -20.11 5.13
C ALA A 48 -2.03 -21.56 5.63
N GLY A 49 -2.99 -21.86 6.50
CA GLY A 49 -3.23 -23.20 7.03
C GLY A 49 -3.54 -24.22 5.94
N LEU A 50 -4.45 -23.91 5.02
CA LEU A 50 -4.80 -24.80 3.91
C LEU A 50 -3.62 -25.04 2.95
N THR A 51 -2.81 -24.02 2.70
CA THR A 51 -1.62 -24.12 1.86
C THR A 51 -0.55 -25.00 2.50
N LEU A 52 -0.38 -24.93 3.83
CA LEU A 52 0.56 -25.77 4.57
C LEU A 52 0.10 -27.23 4.68
N ILE A 53 -1.21 -27.48 4.78
CA ILE A 53 -1.77 -28.83 4.86
C ILE A 53 -1.75 -29.53 3.48
N PHE A 54 -2.00 -28.79 2.40
CA PHE A 54 -2.10 -29.34 1.04
C PHE A 54 -1.19 -28.63 0.02
N PRO A 55 0.15 -28.73 0.17
CA PRO A 55 1.10 -27.89 -0.57
C PRO A 55 1.09 -28.14 -2.08
N GLU A 56 1.03 -29.39 -2.55
CA GLU A 56 1.03 -29.69 -3.98
C GLU A 56 -0.23 -29.20 -4.68
N VAL A 57 -1.39 -29.45 -4.08
CA VAL A 57 -2.69 -29.01 -4.60
C VAL A 57 -2.75 -27.50 -4.64
N ALA A 58 -2.37 -26.84 -3.54
CA ALA A 58 -2.31 -25.37 -3.47
C ALA A 58 -1.36 -24.79 -4.51
N GLY A 59 -0.16 -25.37 -4.66
CA GLY A 59 0.83 -24.95 -5.67
C GLY A 59 0.26 -25.01 -7.09
N ASN A 60 -0.39 -26.11 -7.45
CA ASN A 60 -1.03 -26.26 -8.77
C ASN A 60 -2.11 -25.19 -8.99
N TYR A 61 -3.02 -24.98 -8.03
CA TYR A 61 -4.06 -23.95 -8.15
C TYR A 61 -3.47 -22.54 -8.25
N LEU A 62 -2.45 -22.21 -7.46
CA LEU A 62 -1.80 -20.90 -7.47
C LEU A 62 -1.10 -20.65 -8.81
N VAL A 63 -0.40 -21.64 -9.35
CA VAL A 63 0.26 -21.53 -10.66
C VAL A 63 -0.77 -21.42 -11.78
N THR A 64 -1.83 -22.22 -11.76
CA THR A 64 -2.91 -22.12 -12.75
C THR A 64 -3.60 -20.76 -12.68
N ALA A 65 -3.92 -20.26 -11.48
CA ALA A 65 -4.54 -18.95 -11.29
C ALA A 65 -3.61 -17.81 -11.75
N LYS A 66 -2.32 -17.86 -11.41
CA LYS A 66 -1.31 -16.91 -11.89
C LYS A 66 -1.26 -16.90 -13.42
N THR A 67 -1.09 -18.07 -14.04
CA THR A 67 -0.99 -18.19 -15.51
C THR A 67 -2.25 -17.70 -16.19
N TYR A 68 -3.44 -18.08 -15.70
CA TYR A 68 -4.71 -17.62 -16.24
C TYR A 68 -4.87 -16.10 -16.14
N THR A 69 -4.49 -15.53 -15.00
CA THR A 69 -4.52 -14.09 -14.76
C THR A 69 -3.59 -13.36 -15.71
N LEU A 70 -2.35 -13.83 -15.86
CA LEU A 70 -1.40 -13.25 -16.81
C LEU A 70 -1.93 -13.38 -18.24
N GLN A 71 -2.36 -14.55 -18.69
CA GLN A 71 -2.85 -14.73 -20.08
C GLN A 71 -4.09 -13.87 -20.41
N SER A 72 -4.99 -13.67 -19.46
CA SER A 72 -6.25 -12.94 -19.70
C SER A 72 -6.13 -11.43 -19.47
N PHE A 73 -5.31 -11.02 -18.48
CA PHE A 73 -5.19 -9.64 -18.03
C PHE A 73 -3.80 -9.02 -18.26
N ASP A 74 -2.91 -9.66 -19.02
CA ASP A 74 -1.57 -9.12 -19.35
C ASP A 74 -1.63 -7.67 -19.81
N TRP A 75 -2.54 -7.37 -20.73
CA TRP A 75 -2.74 -6.04 -21.28
C TRP A 75 -3.07 -4.99 -20.20
N LEU A 76 -3.81 -5.38 -19.15
CA LEU A 76 -4.15 -4.51 -18.03
C LEU A 76 -2.90 -4.21 -17.20
N PHE A 77 -2.08 -5.23 -16.91
CA PHE A 77 -0.82 -5.04 -16.20
C PHE A 77 0.18 -4.20 -17.01
N ALA A 78 0.21 -4.34 -18.34
CA ALA A 78 1.08 -3.57 -19.20
C ALA A 78 0.65 -2.09 -19.32
N ILE A 79 -0.65 -1.81 -19.43
CA ILE A 79 -1.15 -0.44 -19.64
C ILE A 79 -1.26 0.36 -18.34
N THR A 80 -1.50 -0.30 -17.20
CA THR A 80 -1.74 0.38 -15.91
C THR A 80 -0.58 1.30 -15.50
N PRO A 81 0.71 0.87 -15.51
CA PRO A 81 1.83 1.75 -15.19
C PRO A 81 1.92 2.96 -16.13
N VAL A 82 1.61 2.77 -17.42
CA VAL A 82 1.61 3.85 -18.41
C VAL A 82 0.51 4.87 -18.10
N ILE A 83 -0.70 4.41 -17.77
CA ILE A 83 -1.82 5.28 -17.38
C ILE A 83 -1.48 6.05 -16.11
N VAL A 84 -1.00 5.37 -15.07
CA VAL A 84 -0.61 6.02 -13.80
C VAL A 84 0.52 7.03 -14.02
N PHE A 85 1.51 6.68 -14.85
CA PHE A 85 2.60 7.58 -15.19
C PHE A 85 2.10 8.85 -15.90
N VAL A 86 1.30 8.69 -16.96
CA VAL A 86 0.71 9.81 -17.69
C VAL A 86 -0.21 10.63 -16.79
N PHE A 87 -0.98 9.99 -15.92
CA PHE A 87 -1.83 10.67 -14.92
C PHE A 87 -1.00 11.52 -13.96
N CYS A 88 0.10 10.99 -13.41
CA CYS A 88 1.01 11.74 -12.53
C CYS A 88 1.65 12.94 -13.26
N ILE A 89 2.08 12.77 -14.50
CA ILE A 89 2.59 13.88 -15.33
C ILE A 89 1.47 14.90 -15.59
N GLY A 90 0.26 14.43 -15.89
CA GLY A 90 -0.93 15.26 -16.04
C GLY A 90 -1.21 16.11 -14.80
N LEU A 91 -1.18 15.51 -13.61
CA LEU A 91 -1.32 16.23 -12.35
C LEU A 91 -0.22 17.28 -12.16
N MET A 92 1.03 16.93 -12.47
CA MET A 92 2.18 17.82 -12.35
C MET A 92 2.07 19.08 -13.23
N VAL A 93 1.59 18.95 -14.47
CA VAL A 93 1.43 20.10 -15.39
C VAL A 93 0.11 20.83 -15.21
N SER A 94 -0.91 20.16 -14.67
CA SER A 94 -2.23 20.76 -14.43
C SER A 94 -2.20 21.77 -13.28
N PRO A 95 -3.21 22.65 -13.18
CA PRO A 95 -3.40 23.52 -12.01
C PRO A 95 -3.53 22.76 -10.69
N LEU A 96 -3.93 21.48 -10.73
CA LEU A 96 -4.09 20.64 -9.53
C LEU A 96 -2.75 20.35 -8.84
N GLY A 97 -1.63 20.31 -9.59
CA GLY A 97 -0.30 20.10 -9.02
C GLY A 97 0.18 21.25 -8.12
N ARG A 98 -0.49 22.41 -8.14
CA ARG A 98 -0.19 23.55 -7.26
C ARG A 98 -0.90 23.47 -5.91
N ILE A 99 -1.84 22.53 -5.74
CA ILE A 99 -2.61 22.38 -4.51
C ILE A 99 -1.70 21.79 -3.43
N ARG A 100 -1.63 22.45 -2.28
CA ARG A 100 -0.90 21.97 -1.10
C ARG A 100 -1.78 20.98 -0.34
N LEU A 101 -1.23 19.81 -0.04
CA LEU A 101 -1.87 18.80 0.81
C LEU A 101 -1.78 19.27 2.27
N GLY A 102 -2.91 19.34 2.98
CA GLY A 102 -2.97 19.88 4.35
C GLY A 102 -3.50 21.31 4.48
N GLY A 103 -3.98 21.91 3.38
CA GLY A 103 -4.63 23.22 3.37
C GLY A 103 -3.81 24.34 2.75
N ALA A 104 -4.42 25.52 2.57
CA ALA A 104 -3.83 26.62 1.81
C ALA A 104 -2.54 27.18 2.43
N GLN A 105 -2.42 27.13 3.77
CA GLN A 105 -1.26 27.64 4.52
C GLN A 105 -0.31 26.53 4.98
N ALA A 106 -0.50 25.29 4.53
CA ALA A 106 0.37 24.19 4.92
C ALA A 106 1.83 24.44 4.51
N THR A 107 2.74 24.12 5.41
CA THR A 107 4.19 24.13 5.19
C THR A 107 4.73 22.71 5.27
N PRO A 108 5.81 22.36 4.56
CA PRO A 108 6.40 21.02 4.66
C PRO A 108 6.92 20.72 6.07
N ASP A 109 6.50 19.60 6.66
CA ASP A 109 6.98 19.15 7.98
C ASP A 109 8.45 18.71 7.94
N PHE A 110 8.89 18.19 6.80
CA PHE A 110 10.26 17.71 6.59
C PHE A 110 11.00 18.57 5.57
N LYS A 111 12.30 18.79 5.83
CA LYS A 111 13.20 19.40 4.84
C LYS A 111 13.31 18.51 3.61
N MET A 112 13.46 19.12 2.44
CA MET A 112 13.48 18.43 1.14
C MET A 112 14.46 17.23 1.09
N HIS A 113 15.69 17.38 1.60
CA HIS A 113 16.67 16.29 1.65
C HIS A 113 16.21 15.11 2.51
N SER A 114 15.58 15.38 3.66
CA SER A 114 15.03 14.34 4.54
C SER A 114 13.84 13.65 3.89
N TRP A 115 13.00 14.40 3.17
CA TRP A 115 11.86 13.86 2.46
C TRP A 115 12.28 12.93 1.30
N ILE A 116 13.29 13.33 0.51
CA ILE A 116 13.86 12.46 -0.54
C ILE A 116 14.44 11.18 0.07
N ALA A 117 15.16 11.28 1.19
CA ALA A 117 15.70 10.11 1.88
C ALA A 117 14.59 9.15 2.35
N MET A 118 13.47 9.69 2.85
CA MET A 118 12.30 8.89 3.25
C MET A 118 11.66 8.16 2.06
N LEU A 119 11.54 8.81 0.90
CA LEU A 119 11.05 8.16 -0.32
C LEU A 119 11.96 7.01 -0.78
N PHE A 120 13.28 7.19 -0.69
CA PHE A 120 14.22 6.13 -1.02
C PHE A 120 14.12 4.95 -0.04
N ALA A 121 14.02 5.24 1.27
CA ALA A 121 13.85 4.21 2.29
C ALA A 121 12.53 3.43 2.12
N ALA A 122 11.44 4.10 1.74
CA ALA A 122 10.16 3.45 1.46
C ALA A 122 10.17 2.62 0.16
N GLY A 123 10.93 3.06 -0.86
CA GLY A 123 10.95 2.42 -2.18
C GLY A 123 11.95 1.26 -2.32
N VAL A 124 13.07 1.28 -1.59
CA VAL A 124 14.09 0.23 -1.69
C VAL A 124 13.71 -0.95 -0.80
N GLY A 125 13.21 -2.02 -1.42
CA GLY A 125 12.86 -3.27 -0.74
C GLY A 125 13.78 -4.45 -1.06
N ILE A 126 13.47 -5.60 -0.47
CA ILE A 126 14.15 -6.89 -0.72
C ILE A 126 14.19 -7.23 -2.22
N GLY A 127 13.14 -6.85 -2.97
CA GLY A 127 13.07 -7.04 -4.42
C GLY A 127 14.24 -6.41 -5.17
N PHE A 128 14.70 -5.21 -4.76
CA PHE A 128 15.86 -4.55 -5.37
C PHE A 128 17.15 -5.34 -5.14
N MET A 129 17.35 -5.88 -3.93
CA MET A 129 18.56 -6.66 -3.60
C MET A 129 18.62 -7.99 -4.35
N PHE A 130 17.48 -8.64 -4.56
CA PHE A 130 17.42 -9.92 -5.28
C PHE A 130 17.44 -9.71 -6.80
N TRP A 131 16.46 -8.96 -7.32
CA TRP A 131 16.29 -8.79 -8.77
C TRP A 131 17.27 -7.79 -9.38
N GLY A 132 17.87 -6.88 -8.60
CA GLY A 132 18.83 -5.91 -9.13
C GLY A 132 20.09 -6.55 -9.74
N ALA A 133 20.51 -7.71 -9.24
CA ALA A 133 21.60 -8.49 -9.84
C ALA A 133 21.07 -9.66 -10.71
N ALA A 134 19.98 -10.30 -10.28
CA ALA A 134 19.44 -11.46 -10.99
C ALA A 134 18.86 -11.10 -12.36
N GLU A 135 18.16 -9.98 -12.48
CA GLU A 135 17.48 -9.59 -13.72
C GLU A 135 18.48 -9.24 -14.85
N PRO A 136 19.53 -8.41 -14.65
CA PRO A 136 20.53 -8.17 -15.69
C PRO A 136 21.27 -9.44 -16.10
N LEU A 137 21.56 -10.34 -15.15
CA LEU A 137 22.19 -11.62 -15.45
C LEU A 137 21.26 -12.53 -16.27
N ALA A 138 19.98 -12.59 -15.91
CA ALA A 138 18.97 -13.34 -16.66
C ALA A 138 18.89 -12.83 -18.10
N TYR A 139 18.82 -11.52 -18.34
CA TYR A 139 18.83 -10.98 -19.71
C TYR A 139 20.16 -11.16 -20.44
N TYR A 140 21.29 -11.22 -19.72
CA TYR A 140 22.59 -11.44 -20.35
C TYR A 140 22.80 -12.90 -20.77
N SER A 141 22.28 -13.84 -19.99
CA SER A 141 22.51 -15.28 -20.18
C SER A 141 21.28 -16.06 -20.65
N ASP A 142 20.16 -15.39 -20.89
CA ASP A 142 18.89 -15.93 -21.42
C ASP A 142 18.38 -17.18 -20.67
N TRP A 143 18.52 -17.21 -19.35
CA TRP A 143 18.01 -18.30 -18.49
C TRP A 143 16.77 -17.92 -17.69
#